data_AF-A0A0X8X074-F1
#
_entry.id   AF-A0A0X8X074-F1
#
_cell.length_a   1.000
_cell.length_b   1.000
_cell.length_c   1.000
_cell.angle_alpha   90.00
_cell.angle_beta   90.00
_cell.angle_gamma   90.00
#
_symmetry.space_group_name_H-M   'P 1'
#
loop_
_entity.id
_entity.type
_entity.pdbx_description
1 polymer ?
#
loop_
_entity_poly.entity_id
_entity_poly.type
_entity_poly.pdbx_seq_one_letter_code
_entity_poly.pdbx_strand_id
1 'polypeptide(L)' 'MAPSNQNKIGKRPEKEQVSLTDTLHDTWRVMKPFVHFSVKALKVVAKTLIFIVKHIPKPEEHEPKTKKDKVIKI' A
#
# COMPACT_ATOMS: atom_id res chain seq x y z
N MET A 1 -35.35 -19.27 64.45
CA MET A 1 -35.11 -19.35 63.00
C MET A 1 -33.96 -18.41 62.67
N ALA A 2 -32.82 -18.94 62.23
CA ALA A 2 -31.64 -18.16 61.87
C ALA A 2 -31.63 -17.87 60.35
N PRO A 3 -31.26 -16.67 59.88
CA PRO A 3 -31.18 -16.38 58.46
C PRO A 3 -29.90 -16.99 57.86
N SER A 4 -30.05 -17.75 56.76
CA SER A 4 -28.95 -18.38 56.04
C SER A 4 -28.24 -17.38 55.12
N ASN A 5 -26.94 -17.19 55.32
CA ASN A 5 -26.07 -16.42 54.43
C ASN A 5 -25.69 -17.28 53.22
N GLN A 6 -26.43 -17.13 52.11
CA GLN A 6 -26.06 -17.73 50.84
C GLN A 6 -24.99 -16.85 50.15
N ASN A 7 -23.73 -17.26 50.28
CA ASN A 7 -22.61 -16.67 49.53
C ASN A 7 -22.83 -16.92 48.03
N LYS A 8 -22.99 -15.83 47.26
CA LYS A 8 -23.11 -15.86 45.79
C LYS A 8 -21.74 -16.15 45.16
N ILE A 9 -21.32 -17.40 45.19
CA ILE A 9 -20.13 -17.87 44.46
C ILE A 9 -20.55 -18.04 42.99
N GLY A 10 -19.91 -17.27 42.10
CA GLY A 10 -20.05 -17.45 40.66
C GLY A 10 -20.81 -16.36 39.93
N LYS A 11 -20.38 -15.09 40.06
CA LYS A 11 -20.59 -14.16 38.95
C LYS A 11 -19.54 -14.48 37.90
N ARG A 12 -19.95 -15.12 36.80
CA ARG A 12 -19.14 -15.19 35.58
C ARG A 12 -18.78 -13.75 35.20
N PRO A 13 -17.50 -13.41 34.94
CA PRO A 13 -17.20 -12.09 34.41
C PRO A 13 -18.05 -11.92 33.15
N GLU A 14 -18.87 -10.88 33.12
CA GLU A 14 -19.57 -10.48 31.91
C GLU A 14 -18.52 -10.41 30.81
N LYS A 15 -18.79 -11.04 29.67
CA LYS A 15 -17.90 -11.01 28.52
C LYS A 15 -17.58 -9.55 28.27
N GLU A 16 -16.33 -9.17 28.51
CA GLU A 16 -15.81 -7.84 28.23
C GLU A 16 -16.22 -7.54 26.79
N GLN A 17 -17.15 -6.61 26.61
CA GLN A 17 -17.65 -6.24 25.30
C GLN A 17 -16.53 -5.45 24.63
N VAL A 18 -15.57 -6.17 24.04
CA VAL A 18 -14.52 -5.57 23.25
C VAL A 18 -15.20 -4.82 22.12
N SER A 19 -15.12 -3.49 22.15
CA SER A 19 -15.77 -2.69 21.13
C SER A 19 -15.08 -2.95 19.79
N LEU A 20 -15.86 -2.94 18.72
CA LEU A 20 -15.34 -3.10 17.36
C LEU A 20 -14.30 -2.00 17.04
N THR A 21 -14.44 -0.83 17.66
CA THR A 21 -13.50 0.29 17.55
C THR A 21 -12.14 -0.01 18.19
N ASP A 22 -12.09 -0.70 19.34
CA ASP A 22 -10.83 -1.06 20.02
C ASP A 22 -10.05 -2.10 19.23
N THR A 23 -10.77 -3.08 18.66
CA THR A 23 -10.18 -4.11 17.79
C THR A 23 -9.66 -3.54 16.49
N LEU A 24 -10.37 -2.60 15.86
CA LEU A 24 -9.89 -1.92 14.66
C LEU A 24 -8.64 -1.08 14.93
N HIS A 25 -8.60 -0.36 16.05
CA HIS A 25 -7.43 0.46 16.40
C HIS A 25 -6.19 -0.40 16.67
N ASP A 26 -6.35 -1.53 17.36
CA ASP A 26 -5.26 -2.48 17.61
C ASP A 26 -4.82 -3.17 16.31
N THR A 27 -5.76 -3.58 15.46
CA THR A 27 -5.47 -4.14 14.14
C THR A 27 -4.71 -3.14 13.27
N TRP A 28 -5.10 -1.86 13.28
CA TRP A 28 -4.39 -0.81 12.55
C TRP A 28 -2.97 -0.60 13.07
N ARG A 29 -2.77 -0.67 14.39
CA ARG A 29 -1.44 -0.56 15.01
C ARG A 29 -0.51 -1.66 14.52
N VAL A 30 -1.01 -2.89 14.39
CA VAL A 30 -0.26 -4.05 13.87
C VAL A 30 -0.03 -3.94 12.37
N MET A 31 -1.00 -3.42 11.60
CA MET A 31 -0.88 -3.26 10.14
C MET A 31 0.03 -2.09 9.72
N LYS A 32 0.12 -1.04 10.52
CA LYS A 32 0.89 0.18 10.21
C LYS A 32 2.31 -0.06 9.66
N PRO A 33 3.18 -0.92 10.25
CA PRO A 33 4.50 -1.18 9.69
C PRO A 33 4.46 -1.82 8.29
N PHE A 34 3.50 -2.73 8.04
CA PHE A 34 3.34 -3.36 6.73
C PHE A 34 2.91 -2.35 5.68
N VAL A 35 1.91 -1.52 5.99
CA VAL A 35 1.44 -0.46 5.08
C VAL A 35 2.59 0.52 4.77
N HIS A 36 3.36 0.92 5.78
CA HIS A 36 4.51 1.80 5.60
C HIS A 36 5.59 1.18 4.71
N PHE A 37 5.88 -0.11 4.90
CA PHE A 37 6.79 -0.85 4.04
C PHE A 37 6.26 -0.94 2.60
N SER A 38 4.99 -1.28 2.39
CA SER A 38 4.38 -1.37 1.06
C SER A 38 4.47 -0.05 0.30
N VAL A 39 4.19 1.08 0.96
CA VAL A 39 4.34 2.42 0.36
C VAL A 39 5.78 2.70 -0.04
N LYS A 40 6.76 2.32 0.79
CA LYS A 40 8.19 2.47 0.45
C LYS A 40 8.60 1.57 -0.72
N ALA A 41 8.19 0.32 -0.71
CA ALA A 41 8.47 -0.64 -1.77
C ALA A 41 7.91 -0.15 -3.12
N LEU A 42 6.65 0.31 -3.12
CA LEU A 42 6.01 0.84 -4.33
C LEU A 42 6.76 2.06 -4.89
N LYS A 43 7.28 2.95 -4.03
CA LYS A 43 8.12 4.07 -4.46
C LYS A 43 9.39 3.61 -5.16
N VAL A 44 10.04 2.55 -4.66
CA VAL A 44 11.25 2.00 -5.28
C VAL A 44 10.92 1.40 -6.65
N VAL A 45 9.88 0.57 -6.73
CA VAL A 45 9.44 -0.04 -7.99
C VAL A 45 9.08 1.02 -9.03
N ALA A 46 8.33 2.05 -8.63
CA ALA A 46 7.96 3.15 -9.52
C ALA A 46 9.19 3.90 -10.05
N LYS A 47 10.19 4.19 -9.19
CA LYS A 47 11.44 4.82 -9.62
C LYS A 47 12.20 3.96 -10.61
N THR A 48 12.30 2.66 -10.37
CA THR A 48 12.96 1.72 -11.28
C THR A 48 12.25 1.67 -12.64
N LEU A 49 10.92 1.62 -12.65
CA LEU A 49 10.14 1.63 -13.89
C LEU A 49 10.39 2.91 -14.70
N ILE A 50 10.31 4.08 -14.05
CA ILE A 50 10.57 5.38 -14.70
C ILE A 50 12.00 5.44 -15.23
N PHE A 51 12.96 4.92 -14.45
CA PHE A 51 14.36 4.88 -14.86
C PHE A 51 14.54 4.06 -16.13
N ILE A 52 13.94 2.86 -16.19
CA ILE A 52 13.97 1.99 -17.36
C ILE A 52 13.34 2.70 -18.56
N VAL A 53 12.13 3.24 -18.43
CA VAL A 53 11.44 3.92 -19.54
C VAL A 53 12.25 5.12 -20.07
N LYS A 54 12.94 5.86 -19.19
CA LYS A 54 13.80 6.98 -19.59
C LYS A 54 15.10 6.55 -20.25
N HIS A 55 15.66 5.41 -19.86
CA HIS A 55 16.95 4.92 -20.38
C HIS A 55 16.80 3.92 -21.52
N ILE A 56 15.59 3.43 -21.81
CA ILE A 56 15.31 2.77 -23.08
C ILE A 56 15.50 3.84 -24.15
N PRO A 57 16.54 3.74 -25.00
CA PRO A 57 16.72 4.67 -26.08
C PRO A 57 15.46 4.61 -26.93
N LYS A 58 14.79 5.76 -27.07
CA LYS A 58 13.71 5.86 -28.04
C LYS A 58 14.31 5.45 -29.38
N PRO A 59 13.67 4.53 -30.14
CA PRO A 59 14.13 4.26 -31.49
C PRO A 59 14.25 5.63 -32.17
N GLU A 60 15.42 5.92 -32.74
CA GLU A 60 15.61 7.14 -33.51
C GLU A 60 14.39 7.24 -34.43
N GLU A 61 13.53 8.23 -34.16
CA GLU A 61 12.53 8.62 -35.14
C GLU A 61 13.35 8.83 -36.39
N HIS A 62 13.07 8.01 -37.40
CA HIS A 62 13.67 8.12 -38.71
C HIS A 62 13.10 9.42 -39.29
N GLU A 63 13.51 10.56 -38.73
CA GLU A 63 13.28 11.87 -39.29
C GLU A 63 13.92 11.75 -40.67
N PRO A 64 13.11 11.81 -41.75
CA PRO A 64 13.68 11.80 -43.07
C PRO A 64 14.56 13.04 -43.12
N LYS A 65 15.89 12.84 -43.05
CA LYS A 65 16.88 13.88 -43.31
C LYS A 65 16.41 14.54 -44.59
N THR A 66 15.90 15.76 -44.46
CA THR A 66 15.33 16.54 -45.55
C THR A 66 16.48 16.71 -46.52
N LYS A 67 16.53 15.82 -47.53
CA LYS A 67 17.51 15.89 -48.60
C LYS A 67 17.15 17.15 -49.35
N LYS A 68 17.82 18.25 -48.99
CA LYS A 68 17.75 19.52 -49.69
C LYS A 68 17.97 19.22 -51.18
N ASP A 69 16.97 19.62 -51.94
CA ASP A 69 16.88 19.65 -53.40
C ASP A 69 18.21 19.43 -54.13
N LYS A 70 18.29 18.30 -54.83
CA LYS A 70 19.03 18.24 -56.09
C LYS A 70 18.11 17.69 -57.15
N VAL A 71 17.26 18.58 -57.67
CA VAL A 71 16.62 18.37 -58.97
C VAL A 71 17.73 18.37 -60.00
N ILE A 72 18.13 17.17 -60.46
CA ILE A 72 18.93 17.03 -61.67
C ILE A 72 17.93 17.21 -62.82
N LYS A 73 17.91 18.39 -63.43
CA LYS A 73 17.25 18.58 -64.74
C LYS A 73 18.05 17.79 -65.77
N ILE A 74 17.39 16.85 -66.44
CA ILE A 74 17.86 16.20 -67.67
C ILE A 74 17.44 17.10 -68.83
#